data_AF-A0A1E7EZ58-F1
#
_entry.id   AF-A0A1E7EZ58-F1
#
_cell.length_a   1.000
_cell.length_b   1.000
_cell.length_c   1.000
_cell.angle_alpha   90.00
_cell.angle_beta   90.00
_cell.angle_gamma   90.00
#
_symmetry.space_group_name_H-M   'P 1'
#
loop_
_entity.id
_entity.type
_entity.pdbx_description
1 polymer ?
#
loop_
_entity_poly.entity_id
_entity_poly.type
_entity_poly.pdbx_seq_one_letter_code
_entity_poly.pdbx_strand_id
1 'polypeptide(L)'
;MGSNTKSDDVTIRRKDEYGYPLDENFDLAQQYADKRNMPNEVLQHITLAAQNGCVAGMRHHGRDWLYTISTIDDTCTPNLRTIHLALPWLLEGAIRGHPVSIKDLTTGCYVMAKHGIAITTPITTTERVLGSHKKIQNNVTSSANTTTNDDDDDNDNDNNKATANGLYTPYALCCYWLKMSIKWEANSDDKKRIISSYEHMRDKIRNRSNGGGSGTLLKTCKSCAVYSYCSKQCQKVHWFQYGHNAECNQLKILKKYHQPYCKEIRKGCLRGDSPHTIIGLQKLRTKLGLSRERDLSDEYLGWEGHAGNQNTVMTIDPCDYLVARKGGTVHLGSILKAKQHQSVYIHILV
;
A
#
# COMPACT_ATOMS: atom_id res chain seq x y z
N MET A 1 -55.01 4.40 -2.92
CA MET A 1 -53.87 4.30 -3.85
C MET A 1 -52.67 3.81 -3.06
N GLY A 2 -52.44 2.49 -3.02
CA GLY A 2 -51.31 1.90 -2.30
C GLY A 2 -50.08 1.90 -3.20
N SER A 3 -49.05 2.64 -2.82
CA SER A 3 -47.74 2.59 -3.46
C SER A 3 -47.13 1.22 -3.22
N ASN A 4 -47.10 0.40 -4.27
CA ASN A 4 -46.42 -0.89 -4.29
C ASN A 4 -44.92 -0.62 -4.19
N THR A 5 -44.37 -0.63 -2.97
CA THR A 5 -42.92 -0.63 -2.75
C THR A 5 -42.39 -1.93 -3.31
N LYS A 6 -41.81 -1.88 -4.51
CA LYS A 6 -41.04 -2.98 -5.06
C LYS A 6 -40.01 -3.34 -4.00
N SER A 7 -40.16 -4.54 -3.43
CA SER A 7 -39.14 -5.21 -2.64
C SER A 7 -37.82 -5.07 -3.38
N ASP A 8 -36.89 -4.28 -2.83
CA ASP A 8 -35.53 -4.18 -3.35
C ASP A 8 -34.96 -5.60 -3.37
N ASP A 9 -34.93 -6.19 -4.55
CA ASP A 9 -34.37 -7.51 -4.76
C ASP A 9 -32.89 -7.40 -4.39
N VAL A 10 -32.54 -7.94 -3.22
CA VAL A 10 -31.19 -7.89 -2.66
C VAL A 10 -30.32 -8.74 -3.58
N THR A 11 -29.80 -8.10 -4.63
CA THR A 11 -28.91 -8.74 -5.58
C THR A 11 -27.69 -9.17 -4.80
N ILE A 12 -27.54 -10.49 -4.61
CA ILE A 12 -26.42 -11.07 -3.87
C ILE A 12 -25.15 -10.70 -4.63
N ARG A 13 -24.40 -9.72 -4.11
CA ARG A 13 -23.15 -9.29 -4.72
C ARG A 13 -22.13 -10.42 -4.66
N ARG A 14 -21.42 -10.64 -5.76
CA ARG A 14 -20.27 -11.56 -5.81
C ARG A 14 -19.23 -11.10 -4.79
N LYS A 15 -18.44 -12.04 -4.27
CA LYS A 15 -17.35 -11.78 -3.32
C LYS A 15 -16.04 -12.30 -3.86
N ASP A 16 -14.94 -11.66 -3.48
CA ASP A 16 -13.59 -12.18 -3.73
C ASP A 16 -13.26 -13.37 -2.82
N GLU A 17 -12.07 -13.95 -3.03
CA GLU A 17 -11.55 -15.08 -2.25
C GLU A 17 -11.37 -14.77 -0.74
N TYR A 18 -11.43 -13.50 -0.35
CA TYR A 18 -11.33 -13.04 1.04
C TYR A 18 -12.68 -12.58 1.62
N GLY A 19 -13.77 -12.72 0.86
CA GLY A 19 -15.14 -12.40 1.28
C GLY A 19 -15.54 -10.93 1.13
N TYR A 20 -14.76 -10.09 0.46
CA TYR A 20 -15.14 -8.70 0.16
C TYR A 20 -16.06 -8.64 -1.05
N PRO A 21 -17.13 -7.83 -1.03
CA PRO A 21 -18.02 -7.69 -2.17
C PRO A 21 -17.30 -7.04 -3.36
N LEU A 22 -17.62 -7.55 -4.54
CA LEU A 22 -17.16 -7.02 -5.81
C LEU A 22 -18.14 -5.95 -6.31
N ASP A 23 -17.60 -4.91 -6.94
CA ASP A 23 -18.37 -3.90 -7.65
C ASP A 23 -18.65 -4.37 -9.07
N GLU A 24 -19.77 -3.95 -9.65
CA GLU A 24 -20.16 -4.31 -11.03
C GLU A 24 -19.09 -3.92 -12.05
N ASN A 25 -18.36 -2.81 -11.83
CA ASN A 25 -17.25 -2.44 -12.70
C ASN A 25 -16.08 -3.42 -12.57
N PHE A 26 -15.85 -4.00 -11.40
CA PHE A 26 -14.83 -5.03 -11.25
C PHE A 26 -15.20 -6.28 -12.05
N ASP A 27 -16.48 -6.62 -12.07
CA ASP A 27 -17.01 -7.74 -12.85
C ASP A 27 -16.91 -7.48 -14.36
N LEU A 28 -17.19 -6.25 -14.81
CA LEU A 28 -16.99 -5.84 -16.20
C LEU A 28 -15.51 -5.88 -16.59
N ALA A 29 -14.61 -5.41 -15.71
CA ALA A 29 -13.17 -5.48 -15.95
C ALA A 29 -12.70 -6.93 -16.14
N GLN A 30 -13.27 -7.89 -15.40
CA GLN A 30 -13.02 -9.31 -15.60
C GLN A 30 -13.43 -9.78 -16.99
N GLN A 31 -14.65 -9.46 -17.40
CA GLN A 31 -15.17 -9.83 -18.71
C GLN A 31 -14.34 -9.23 -19.86
N TYR A 32 -13.83 -7.99 -19.70
CA TYR A 32 -12.96 -7.37 -20.70
C TYR A 32 -11.58 -8.02 -20.74
N ALA A 33 -11.02 -8.40 -19.59
CA ALA A 33 -9.76 -9.14 -19.55
C ALA A 33 -9.86 -10.51 -20.25
N ASP A 34 -11.01 -11.19 -20.11
CA ASP A 34 -11.31 -12.46 -20.79
C ASP A 34 -11.27 -12.32 -22.33
N LYS A 35 -11.63 -11.15 -22.86
CA LYS A 35 -11.66 -10.87 -24.31
C LYS A 35 -10.28 -10.52 -24.91
N ARG A 36 -9.20 -10.57 -24.11
CA ARG A 36 -7.77 -10.49 -24.48
C ARG A 36 -7.26 -9.27 -25.28
N ASN A 37 -8.08 -8.25 -25.61
CA ASN A 37 -7.63 -7.09 -26.42
C ASN A 37 -8.16 -5.73 -25.93
N MET A 38 -8.53 -5.59 -24.65
CA MET A 38 -9.19 -4.38 -24.13
C MET A 38 -8.52 -3.83 -22.84
N PRO A 39 -7.20 -3.53 -22.85
CA PRO A 39 -6.48 -3.11 -21.65
C PRO A 39 -6.96 -1.76 -21.09
N ASN A 40 -7.39 -0.84 -21.95
CA ASN A 40 -7.87 0.49 -21.53
C ASN A 40 -9.19 0.39 -20.78
N GLU A 41 -10.10 -0.45 -21.26
CA GLU A 41 -11.41 -0.69 -20.65
C GLU A 41 -11.27 -1.44 -19.32
N VAL A 42 -10.35 -2.42 -19.26
CA VAL A 42 -10.00 -3.09 -17.99
C VAL A 42 -9.52 -2.06 -16.96
N LEU A 43 -8.59 -1.17 -17.33
CA LEU A 43 -8.06 -0.15 -16.42
C LEU A 43 -9.14 0.86 -16.01
N GLN A 44 -9.98 1.31 -16.94
CA GLN A 44 -11.08 2.22 -16.68
C GLN A 44 -12.05 1.62 -15.65
N HIS A 45 -12.47 0.37 -15.85
CA HIS A 45 -13.42 -0.28 -14.96
C HIS A 45 -12.80 -0.66 -13.60
N ILE A 46 -11.51 -1.06 -13.55
CA ILE A 46 -10.79 -1.23 -12.27
C ILE A 46 -10.74 0.09 -11.49
N THR A 47 -10.49 1.21 -12.19
CA THR A 47 -10.45 2.54 -11.57
C THR A 47 -11.82 2.92 -11.01
N LEU A 48 -12.90 2.72 -11.78
CA LEU A 48 -14.26 2.97 -11.32
C LEU A 48 -14.63 2.07 -10.13
N ALA A 49 -14.26 0.79 -10.15
CA ALA A 49 -14.48 -0.11 -9.02
C ALA A 49 -13.76 0.37 -7.76
N ALA A 50 -12.48 0.78 -7.88
CA ALA A 50 -11.71 1.32 -6.78
C ALA A 50 -12.37 2.60 -6.21
N GLN A 51 -12.81 3.49 -7.11
CA GLN A 51 -13.54 4.70 -6.75
C GLN A 51 -14.86 4.37 -6.06
N ASN A 52 -15.62 3.34 -6.46
CA ASN A 52 -16.85 2.93 -5.79
C ASN A 52 -16.63 2.25 -4.43
N GLY A 53 -15.37 2.11 -3.99
CA GLY A 53 -15.07 1.47 -2.72
C GLY A 53 -14.80 -0.03 -2.81
N CYS A 54 -14.70 -0.62 -4.00
CA CYS A 54 -14.35 -2.03 -4.17
C CYS A 54 -12.92 -2.28 -3.70
N VAL A 55 -12.75 -3.13 -2.69
CA VAL A 55 -11.43 -3.42 -2.11
C VAL A 55 -10.52 -4.15 -3.11
N ALA A 56 -11.09 -5.07 -3.91
CA ALA A 56 -10.37 -5.72 -4.99
C ALA A 56 -9.97 -4.70 -6.08
N GLY A 57 -10.87 -3.78 -6.46
CA GLY A 57 -10.56 -2.68 -7.37
C GLY A 57 -9.39 -1.83 -6.88
N MET A 58 -9.40 -1.42 -5.60
CA MET A 58 -8.30 -0.63 -5.00
C MET A 58 -6.96 -1.36 -5.04
N ARG A 59 -6.95 -2.65 -4.70
CA ARG A 59 -5.76 -3.50 -4.79
C ARG A 59 -5.23 -3.51 -6.23
N HIS A 60 -6.08 -3.86 -7.19
CA HIS A 60 -5.67 -3.97 -8.59
C HIS A 60 -5.20 -2.64 -9.15
N HIS A 61 -5.88 -1.54 -8.84
CA HIS A 61 -5.50 -0.20 -9.30
C HIS A 61 -4.18 0.27 -8.66
N GLY A 62 -4.02 0.12 -7.35
CA GLY A 62 -2.76 0.46 -6.68
C GLY A 62 -1.60 -0.42 -7.16
N ARG A 63 -1.87 -1.70 -7.45
CA ARG A 63 -0.89 -2.62 -8.02
C ARG A 63 -0.52 -2.23 -9.44
N ASP A 64 -1.48 -1.91 -10.31
CA ASP A 64 -1.22 -1.43 -11.67
C ASP A 64 -0.25 -0.25 -11.65
N TRP A 65 -0.49 0.74 -10.76
CA TRP A 65 0.44 1.85 -10.53
C TRP A 65 1.85 1.45 -10.10
N LEU A 66 2.02 0.30 -9.42
CA LEU A 66 3.35 -0.25 -9.09
C LEU A 66 4.01 -0.97 -10.28
N TYR A 67 3.24 -1.53 -11.23
CA TYR A 67 3.77 -2.31 -12.36
C TYR A 67 3.90 -1.53 -13.66
N THR A 68 3.06 -0.52 -13.92
CA THR A 68 3.27 0.41 -15.06
C THR A 68 4.68 1.03 -15.00
N ILE A 69 5.25 1.10 -13.80
CA ILE A 69 6.62 1.52 -13.49
C ILE A 69 7.70 0.66 -14.18
N SER A 70 7.47 -0.64 -14.38
CA SER A 70 8.52 -1.57 -14.79
C SER A 70 8.71 -1.70 -16.30
N THR A 71 7.93 -0.98 -17.12
CA THR A 71 7.86 -1.21 -18.58
C THR A 71 8.26 -0.01 -19.44
N ILE A 72 8.55 1.15 -18.85
CA ILE A 72 8.71 2.41 -19.61
C ILE A 72 10.15 2.71 -20.05
N ASP A 73 11.20 2.07 -19.50
CA ASP A 73 12.56 2.21 -20.04
C ASP A 73 13.49 1.14 -19.44
N ASP A 74 14.15 0.32 -20.27
CA ASP A 74 15.10 -0.72 -19.84
C ASP A 74 16.36 -0.14 -19.16
N THR A 75 16.55 1.17 -19.22
CA THR A 75 17.76 1.85 -18.71
C THR A 75 17.54 2.70 -17.46
N CYS A 76 16.30 2.83 -16.98
CA CYS A 76 15.99 3.67 -15.83
C CYS A 76 15.46 2.83 -14.67
N THR A 77 16.11 2.98 -13.51
CA THR A 77 15.65 2.47 -12.20
C THR A 77 14.12 2.58 -12.09
N PRO A 78 13.42 1.55 -11.57
CA PRO A 78 11.96 1.54 -11.45
C PRO A 78 11.51 2.89 -10.93
N ASN A 79 10.77 3.58 -11.78
CA ASN A 79 10.40 4.97 -11.63
C ASN A 79 9.55 5.13 -10.36
N LEU A 80 10.24 5.31 -9.23
CA LEU A 80 9.69 5.62 -7.91
C LEU A 80 8.63 6.73 -8.00
N ARG A 81 8.67 7.55 -9.06
CA ARG A 81 7.75 8.62 -9.40
C ARG A 81 6.27 8.28 -9.26
N THR A 82 5.79 7.05 -9.37
CA THR A 82 4.34 6.77 -9.22
C THR A 82 3.98 6.06 -7.92
N ILE A 83 4.92 5.79 -7.02
CA ILE A 83 4.62 5.09 -5.76
C ILE A 83 3.62 5.87 -4.89
N HIS A 84 3.68 7.19 -4.97
CA HIS A 84 2.76 8.11 -4.32
C HIS A 84 1.32 8.04 -4.88
N LEU A 85 1.13 7.45 -6.07
CA LEU A 85 -0.18 7.15 -6.66
C LEU A 85 -0.69 5.77 -6.22
N ALA A 86 0.19 4.78 -6.08
CA ALA A 86 -0.16 3.45 -5.60
C ALA A 86 -0.50 3.43 -4.09
N LEU A 87 0.31 4.15 -3.29
CA LEU A 87 0.29 4.10 -1.84
C LEU A 87 -1.11 4.37 -1.24
N PRO A 88 -1.86 5.42 -1.63
CA PRO A 88 -3.17 5.68 -1.06
C PRO A 88 -4.17 4.53 -1.24
N TRP A 89 -4.17 3.89 -2.42
CA TRP A 89 -5.08 2.78 -2.72
C TRP A 89 -4.74 1.51 -1.95
N LEU A 90 -3.45 1.15 -1.91
CA LEU A 90 -3.00 -0.02 -1.17
C LEU A 90 -3.16 0.17 0.35
N LEU A 91 -2.92 1.38 0.84
CA LEU A 91 -3.15 1.74 2.23
C LEU A 91 -4.63 1.65 2.61
N GLU A 92 -5.53 2.18 1.78
CA GLU A 92 -6.97 2.09 2.01
C GLU A 92 -7.44 0.62 2.01
N GLY A 93 -6.97 -0.20 1.07
CA GLY A 93 -7.23 -1.65 1.06
C GLY A 93 -6.69 -2.35 2.31
N ALA A 94 -5.52 -1.95 2.80
CA ALA A 94 -4.91 -2.49 4.02
C ALA A 94 -5.66 -2.09 5.29
N ILE A 95 -6.14 -0.84 5.39
CA ILE A 95 -7.01 -0.34 6.47
C ILE A 95 -8.30 -1.16 6.56
N ARG A 96 -8.89 -1.49 5.40
CA ARG A 96 -10.09 -2.32 5.34
C ARG A 96 -9.83 -3.79 5.65
N GLY A 97 -8.56 -4.17 5.67
CA GLY A 97 -8.07 -5.46 6.12
C GLY A 97 -7.90 -6.49 5.01
N HIS A 98 -7.73 -6.09 3.77
CA HIS A 98 -7.52 -7.04 2.67
C HIS A 98 -6.08 -7.60 2.73
N PRO A 99 -5.90 -8.92 2.93
CA PRO A 99 -4.57 -9.51 3.16
C PRO A 99 -3.57 -9.18 2.06
N VAL A 100 -4.00 -9.22 0.79
CA VAL A 100 -3.07 -8.92 -0.32
C VAL A 100 -2.78 -7.43 -0.46
N SER A 101 -3.70 -6.53 -0.05
CA SER A 101 -3.38 -5.09 -0.06
C SER A 101 -2.33 -4.77 0.98
N ILE A 102 -2.36 -5.46 2.13
CA ILE A 102 -1.32 -5.35 3.15
C ILE A 102 0.03 -5.89 2.62
N LYS A 103 0.00 -7.03 1.93
CA LYS A 103 1.20 -7.59 1.30
C LYS A 103 1.77 -6.59 0.28
N ASP A 104 0.97 -6.13 -0.67
CA ASP A 104 1.40 -5.21 -1.73
C ASP A 104 1.88 -3.86 -1.14
N LEU A 105 1.26 -3.37 -0.06
CA LEU A 105 1.73 -2.20 0.68
C LEU A 105 3.09 -2.43 1.34
N THR A 106 3.27 -3.54 2.04
CA THR A 106 4.51 -3.82 2.77
C THR A 106 5.67 -4.18 1.85
N THR A 107 5.44 -5.05 0.88
CA THR A 107 6.49 -5.46 -0.06
C THR A 107 6.66 -4.44 -1.17
N GLY A 108 5.59 -4.07 -1.86
CA GLY A 108 5.64 -3.20 -3.04
C GLY A 108 5.91 -1.74 -2.72
N CYS A 109 5.25 -1.15 -1.71
CA CYS A 109 5.53 0.24 -1.36
C CYS A 109 6.72 0.39 -0.42
N TYR A 110 6.73 -0.30 0.72
CA TYR A 110 7.72 0.00 1.77
C TYR A 110 9.10 -0.66 1.58
N VAL A 111 9.15 -1.87 1.01
CA VAL A 111 10.42 -2.61 0.81
C VAL A 111 11.02 -2.32 -0.55
N MET A 112 10.26 -2.51 -1.63
CA MET A 112 10.81 -2.42 -2.98
C MET A 112 11.31 -1.03 -3.33
N ALA A 113 10.66 0.01 -2.80
CA ALA A 113 11.13 1.37 -3.01
C ALA A 113 12.59 1.52 -2.58
N LYS A 114 13.02 0.87 -1.49
CA LYS A 114 14.39 0.97 -0.96
C LYS A 114 15.48 0.45 -1.88
N HIS A 115 15.19 -0.60 -2.64
CA HIS A 115 16.25 -1.29 -3.35
C HIS A 115 16.41 -0.83 -4.80
N GLY A 116 15.52 0.04 -5.30
CA GLY A 116 15.49 0.37 -6.73
C GLY A 116 15.39 -0.88 -7.61
N ILE A 117 14.90 -2.00 -7.04
CA ILE A 117 14.81 -3.29 -7.75
C ILE A 117 13.59 -3.22 -8.64
N ALA A 118 13.82 -3.24 -9.96
CA ALA A 118 12.75 -3.42 -10.93
C ALA A 118 12.07 -4.78 -10.68
N ILE A 119 10.74 -4.81 -10.68
CA ILE A 119 10.03 -6.10 -10.67
C ILE A 119 10.27 -6.74 -12.02
N THR A 120 11.17 -7.73 -12.09
CA THR A 120 11.59 -8.37 -13.35
C THR A 120 10.54 -9.30 -13.97
N THR A 121 9.35 -9.40 -13.36
CA THR A 121 8.21 -10.09 -13.97
C THR A 121 7.10 -9.08 -14.29
N PRO A 122 7.07 -8.52 -15.52
CA PRO A 122 5.90 -7.84 -16.02
C PRO A 122 4.78 -8.86 -16.08
N ILE A 123 3.87 -8.79 -15.13
CA ILE A 123 2.64 -9.59 -15.18
C ILE A 123 1.56 -8.63 -15.60
N THR A 124 1.09 -8.80 -16.83
CA THR A 124 0.08 -7.92 -17.43
C THR A 124 -1.21 -7.98 -16.62
N THR A 125 -1.88 -6.84 -16.46
CA THR A 125 -3.16 -6.71 -15.74
C THR A 125 -4.20 -7.70 -16.29
N THR A 126 -4.14 -7.98 -17.60
CA THR A 126 -4.94 -8.99 -18.30
C THR A 126 -4.69 -10.42 -17.80
N GLU A 127 -3.44 -10.88 -17.67
CA GLU A 127 -3.14 -12.27 -17.26
C GLU A 127 -3.55 -12.61 -15.82
N ARG A 128 -3.61 -11.62 -14.91
CA ARG A 128 -4.01 -11.85 -13.50
C ARG A 128 -5.50 -11.86 -13.26
N VAL A 129 -6.24 -10.96 -13.92
CA VAL A 129 -7.70 -10.97 -13.85
C VAL A 129 -8.23 -12.32 -14.34
N LEU A 130 -7.56 -12.89 -15.36
CA LEU A 130 -7.80 -14.23 -15.89
C LEU A 130 -7.32 -15.37 -14.96
N GLY A 131 -6.18 -15.19 -14.30
CA GLY A 131 -5.52 -16.23 -13.49
C GLY A 131 -6.22 -16.57 -12.17
N SER A 132 -6.91 -15.61 -11.55
CA SER A 132 -7.64 -15.82 -10.29
C SER A 132 -8.86 -16.73 -10.43
N HIS A 133 -9.45 -16.84 -11.63
CA HIS A 133 -10.64 -17.67 -11.86
C HIS A 133 -10.33 -19.11 -12.29
N LYS A 134 -9.23 -19.37 -13.01
CA LYS A 134 -8.88 -20.73 -13.48
C LYS A 134 -8.58 -21.74 -12.37
N LYS A 135 -8.21 -21.29 -11.17
CA LYS A 135 -7.99 -22.17 -10.00
C LYS A 135 -9.28 -22.61 -9.28
N ILE A 136 -10.44 -22.00 -9.57
CA ILE A 136 -11.69 -22.28 -8.84
C ILE A 136 -12.55 -23.35 -9.56
N GLN A 137 -12.34 -23.62 -10.85
CA GLN A 137 -13.15 -24.60 -11.58
C GLN A 137 -12.50 -25.98 -11.79
N ASN A 138 -11.18 -26.11 -11.59
CA ASN A 138 -10.48 -27.39 -11.75
C ASN A 138 -9.62 -27.68 -10.52
N ASN A 139 -10.20 -28.25 -9.47
CA ASN A 139 -9.50 -29.10 -8.49
C ASN A 139 -10.49 -29.81 -7.54
N VAL A 140 -11.24 -30.77 -8.08
CA VAL A 140 -11.51 -32.05 -7.40
C VAL A 140 -10.90 -33.11 -8.29
N THR A 141 -9.63 -33.41 -8.04
CA THR A 141 -8.88 -34.67 -8.26
C THR A 141 -7.43 -34.37 -8.62
N SER A 142 -6.55 -34.90 -7.77
CA SER A 142 -5.16 -35.27 -8.09
C SER A 142 -4.16 -34.12 -8.30
N SER A 143 -3.28 -33.90 -7.31
CA SER A 143 -1.85 -34.12 -7.59
C SER A 143 -1.03 -34.25 -6.31
N ALA A 144 -0.23 -35.32 -6.28
CA ALA A 144 0.84 -35.56 -5.35
C ALA A 144 2.09 -34.74 -5.72
N ASN A 145 2.86 -34.43 -4.67
CA ASN A 145 4.31 -34.18 -4.61
C ASN A 145 4.95 -33.33 -5.71
N THR A 146 5.18 -32.07 -5.38
CA THR A 146 6.33 -31.31 -5.88
C THR A 146 7.00 -30.65 -4.68
N THR A 147 8.06 -31.29 -4.16
CA THR A 147 9.00 -30.70 -3.22
C THR A 147 9.86 -29.70 -3.99
N THR A 148 9.63 -28.41 -3.77
CA THR A 148 10.60 -27.36 -4.10
C THR A 148 11.59 -27.28 -2.94
N ASN A 149 12.87 -27.47 -3.24
CA ASN A 149 13.95 -27.19 -2.31
C ASN A 149 14.12 -25.67 -2.26
N ASP A 150 13.60 -25.06 -1.20
CA ASP A 150 13.75 -23.63 -0.88
C ASP A 150 15.06 -23.40 -0.11
N ASP A 151 16.19 -23.72 -0.73
CA ASP A 151 17.52 -23.28 -0.27
C ASP A 151 17.81 -21.90 -0.91
N ASP A 152 17.06 -20.88 -0.48
CA ASP A 152 17.41 -19.48 -0.73
C ASP A 152 18.57 -19.13 0.22
N ASP A 153 19.77 -19.15 -0.35
CA ASP A 153 21.04 -18.74 0.28
C ASP A 153 21.01 -17.21 0.50
N ASP A 154 20.39 -16.77 1.61
CA ASP A 154 20.34 -15.38 2.11
C ASP A 154 21.73 -14.90 2.56
N ASN A 155 22.69 -14.88 1.64
CA ASN A 155 24.01 -14.28 1.85
C ASN A 155 23.93 -12.76 1.59
N ASP A 156 23.06 -12.08 2.34
CA ASP A 156 23.01 -10.62 2.47
C ASP A 156 24.27 -10.17 3.24
N ASN A 157 25.41 -10.15 2.54
CA ASN A 157 26.66 -9.62 3.07
C ASN A 157 26.55 -8.09 3.19
N ASP A 158 25.89 -7.63 4.26
CA ASP A 158 25.55 -6.25 4.63
C ASP A 158 26.79 -5.36 4.94
N ASN A 159 27.98 -5.79 4.49
CA ASN A 159 29.25 -5.04 4.59
C ASN A 159 29.37 -3.89 3.57
N ASN A 160 28.32 -3.63 2.78
CA ASN A 160 28.27 -2.46 1.92
C ASN A 160 28.10 -1.19 2.78
N LYS A 161 29.25 -0.59 3.09
CA LYS A 161 29.48 0.76 3.60
C LYS A 161 28.39 1.69 3.07
N ALA A 162 27.51 2.12 3.98
CA ALA A 162 26.37 2.99 3.70
C ALA A 162 26.74 4.09 2.69
N THR A 163 26.35 3.91 1.44
CA THR A 163 26.33 5.02 0.50
C THR A 163 25.36 6.05 1.08
N ALA A 164 25.73 7.33 1.05
CA ALA A 164 25.08 8.41 1.79
C ALA A 164 23.58 8.60 1.49
N ASN A 165 23.02 7.87 0.52
CA ASN A 165 21.62 7.91 0.10
C ASN A 165 20.85 6.62 0.41
N GLY A 166 21.29 5.83 1.40
CA GLY A 166 20.63 4.56 1.74
C GLY A 166 19.12 4.75 1.96
N LEU A 167 18.32 4.25 1.03
CA LEU A 167 16.88 4.49 1.03
C LEU A 167 16.23 3.98 2.32
N TYR A 168 15.26 4.77 2.77
CA TYR A 168 14.54 4.55 4.01
C TYR A 168 13.40 3.54 3.82
N THR A 169 13.44 2.42 4.55
CA THR A 169 12.28 1.54 4.71
C THR A 169 11.56 1.87 6.01
N PRO A 170 10.26 2.17 5.99
CA PRO A 170 9.47 2.40 7.19
C PRO A 170 9.13 1.07 7.90
N TYR A 171 10.14 0.49 8.54
CA TYR A 171 10.04 -0.84 9.19
C TYR A 171 8.96 -0.89 10.28
N ALA A 172 8.73 0.19 11.02
CA ALA A 172 7.69 0.23 12.04
C ALA A 172 6.28 0.17 11.44
N LEU A 173 6.05 0.77 10.26
CA LEU A 173 4.82 0.59 9.50
C LEU A 173 4.72 -0.83 8.97
N CYS A 174 5.79 -1.41 8.42
CA CYS A 174 5.80 -2.82 8.00
C CYS A 174 5.39 -3.76 9.14
N CYS A 175 6.04 -3.64 10.30
CA CYS A 175 5.70 -4.42 11.49
C CYS A 175 4.24 -4.21 11.93
N TYR A 176 3.72 -2.99 11.84
CA TYR A 176 2.32 -2.72 12.18
C TYR A 176 1.37 -3.50 11.28
N TRP A 177 1.58 -3.43 9.97
CA TRP A 177 0.70 -4.07 8.99
C TRP A 177 0.82 -5.59 9.00
N LEU A 178 2.04 -6.14 9.10
CA LEU A 178 2.25 -7.58 9.28
C LEU A 178 1.55 -8.10 10.55
N LYS A 179 1.61 -7.34 11.65
CA LYS A 179 0.86 -7.67 12.86
C LYS A 179 -0.65 -7.66 12.65
N MET A 180 -1.19 -6.79 11.79
CA MET A 180 -2.61 -6.84 11.43
C MET A 180 -2.92 -8.07 10.57
N SER A 181 -2.07 -8.42 9.61
CA SER A 181 -2.22 -9.65 8.81
C SER A 181 -2.23 -10.90 9.69
N ILE A 182 -1.30 -11.04 10.65
CA ILE A 182 -1.25 -12.20 11.57
C ILE A 182 -2.56 -12.36 12.36
N LYS A 183 -3.21 -11.25 12.73
CA LYS A 183 -4.49 -11.26 13.47
C LYS A 183 -5.66 -11.72 12.62
N TRP A 184 -5.55 -11.60 11.31
CA TRP A 184 -6.64 -11.80 10.37
C TRP A 184 -6.49 -13.04 9.51
N GLU A 185 -5.27 -13.57 9.39
CA GLU A 185 -4.98 -14.76 8.63
C GLU A 185 -5.52 -16.01 9.34
N ALA A 186 -6.37 -16.74 8.64
CA ALA A 186 -6.95 -18.00 9.12
C ALA A 186 -6.12 -19.21 8.67
N ASN A 187 -5.42 -19.10 7.53
CA ASN A 187 -4.56 -20.16 7.02
C ASN A 187 -3.27 -20.28 7.86
N SER A 188 -2.98 -21.47 8.37
CA SER A 188 -1.83 -21.70 9.25
C SER A 188 -0.48 -21.48 8.57
N ASP A 189 -0.33 -21.80 7.28
CA ASP A 189 0.98 -21.76 6.61
C ASP A 189 1.33 -20.35 6.14
N ASP A 190 0.38 -19.62 5.56
CA ASP A 190 0.57 -18.19 5.27
C ASP A 190 0.85 -17.40 6.55
N LYS A 191 0.17 -17.74 7.65
CA LYS A 191 0.42 -17.13 8.96
C LYS A 191 1.85 -17.35 9.45
N LYS A 192 2.43 -18.56 9.30
CA LYS A 192 3.83 -18.82 9.66
C LYS A 192 4.79 -17.95 8.84
N ARG A 193 4.57 -17.84 7.53
CA ARG A 193 5.39 -16.99 6.63
C ARG A 193 5.32 -15.52 7.04
N ILE A 194 4.13 -15.03 7.38
CA ILE A 194 3.93 -13.64 7.84
C ILE A 194 4.61 -13.42 9.21
N ILE A 195 4.55 -14.38 10.13
CA ILE A 195 5.26 -14.31 11.43
C ILE A 195 6.77 -14.24 11.21
N SER A 196 7.32 -15.10 10.34
CA SER A 196 8.75 -15.07 9.99
C SER A 196 9.15 -13.70 9.43
N SER A 197 8.37 -13.16 8.48
CA SER A 197 8.60 -11.82 7.92
C SER A 197 8.52 -10.72 8.99
N TYR A 198 7.59 -10.83 9.95
CA TYR A 198 7.44 -9.88 11.04
C TYR A 198 8.64 -9.89 11.99
N GLU A 199 9.12 -11.06 12.40
CA GLU A 199 10.29 -11.17 13.27
C GLU A 199 11.56 -10.71 12.54
N HIS A 200 11.74 -11.07 11.26
CA HIS A 200 12.85 -10.56 10.45
C HIS A 200 12.88 -9.01 10.41
N MET A 201 11.74 -8.37 10.16
CA MET A 201 11.64 -6.90 10.17
C MET A 201 11.93 -6.31 11.55
N ARG A 202 11.43 -6.96 12.61
CA ARG A 202 11.67 -6.54 13.99
C ARG A 202 13.14 -6.66 14.38
N ASP A 203 13.82 -7.69 13.93
CA ASP A 203 15.24 -7.89 14.18
C ASP A 203 16.09 -6.89 13.37
N LYS A 204 15.70 -6.53 12.14
CA LYS A 204 16.32 -5.39 11.42
C LYS A 204 16.20 -4.08 12.20
N ILE A 205 15.07 -3.80 12.85
CA ILE A 205 14.90 -2.62 13.73
C ILE A 205 15.83 -2.70 14.95
N ARG A 206 15.93 -3.87 15.60
CA ARG A 206 16.81 -4.09 16.75
C ARG A 206 18.29 -3.95 16.39
N ASN A 207 18.72 -4.56 15.29
CA ASN A 207 20.12 -4.58 14.88
C ASN A 207 20.61 -3.21 14.41
N ARG A 208 19.77 -2.41 13.74
CA ARG A 208 20.09 -1.00 13.43
C ARG A 208 20.30 -0.13 14.66
N SER A 209 19.78 -0.55 15.81
CA SER A 209 19.92 0.18 17.08
C SER A 209 21.25 -0.10 17.80
N ASN A 210 22.01 -1.12 17.35
CA ASN A 210 23.18 -1.68 18.06
C ASN A 210 24.53 -1.29 17.46
N GLY A 211 24.63 -0.12 16.81
CA GLY A 211 25.89 0.38 16.26
C GLY A 211 26.94 0.65 17.35
N GLY A 212 27.76 -0.36 17.65
CA GLY A 212 29.09 -0.24 18.23
C GLY A 212 29.19 -0.19 19.75
N GLY A 213 29.36 -1.36 20.37
CA GLY A 213 30.21 -1.56 21.55
C GLY A 213 29.70 -1.04 22.90
N SER A 214 29.74 -1.93 23.90
CA SER A 214 29.42 -1.69 25.32
C SER A 214 27.92 -1.66 25.66
N GLY A 215 27.52 -2.51 26.61
CA GLY A 215 26.14 -2.82 27.04
C GLY A 215 25.35 -1.65 27.64
N THR A 216 25.27 -0.55 26.90
CA THR A 216 24.48 0.62 27.23
C THR A 216 23.00 0.32 27.05
N LEU A 217 22.20 0.68 28.06
CA LEU A 217 20.74 0.56 28.02
C LEU A 217 20.18 1.43 26.89
N LEU A 218 19.66 0.81 25.84
CA LEU A 218 19.03 1.53 24.74
C LEU A 218 17.76 2.24 25.22
N LYS A 219 17.59 3.50 24.82
CA LYS A 219 16.37 4.27 25.10
C LYS A 219 15.40 4.11 23.94
N THR A 220 14.22 3.56 24.23
CA THR A 220 13.14 3.41 23.25
C THR A 220 12.53 4.77 22.91
N CYS A 221 12.11 4.95 21.66
CA CYS A 221 11.31 6.10 21.27
C CYS A 221 10.01 6.09 22.07
N LYS A 222 9.83 7.02 23.01
CA LYS A 222 8.63 7.10 23.88
C LYS A 222 7.31 7.18 23.11
N SER A 223 7.37 7.67 21.87
CA SER A 223 6.21 7.91 21.01
C SER A 223 5.72 6.63 20.32
N CYS A 224 6.58 5.97 19.52
CA CYS A 224 6.18 4.76 18.80
C CYS A 224 6.45 3.48 19.59
N ALA A 225 7.42 3.50 20.51
CA ALA A 225 7.95 2.33 21.22
C ALA A 225 8.44 1.20 20.29
N VAL A 226 8.89 1.54 19.07
CA VAL A 226 9.40 0.57 18.09
C VAL A 226 10.91 0.66 17.96
N TYR A 227 11.44 1.86 17.70
CA TYR A 227 12.88 2.09 17.59
C TYR A 227 13.53 2.31 18.96
N SER A 228 14.77 1.85 19.09
CA SER A 228 15.63 2.03 20.26
C SER A 228 16.92 2.73 19.84
N TYR A 229 17.53 3.50 20.73
CA TYR A 229 18.75 4.25 20.42
C TYR A 229 19.75 4.19 21.56
N CYS A 230 21.04 4.09 21.23
CA CYS A 230 22.13 4.19 22.21
C CYS A 230 22.25 5.62 22.81
N SER A 231 21.82 6.65 22.06
CA SER A 231 21.89 8.03 22.52
C SER A 231 20.76 8.91 21.97
N LYS A 232 20.54 10.06 22.60
CA LYS A 232 19.65 11.11 22.07
C LYS A 232 20.13 11.64 20.72
N GLN A 233 21.44 11.61 20.45
CA GLN A 233 22.00 12.09 19.19
C GLN A 233 21.65 11.15 18.04
N CYS A 234 21.79 9.83 18.23
CA CYS A 234 21.37 8.84 17.24
C CYS A 234 19.86 8.93 16.96
N GLN A 235 19.06 9.16 18.02
CA GLN A 235 17.63 9.41 17.85
C GLN A 235 17.36 10.65 16.98
N LYS A 236 18.06 11.77 17.21
CA LYS A 236 17.90 13.00 16.42
C LYS A 236 18.29 12.79 14.95
N VAL A 237 19.41 12.11 14.70
CA VAL A 237 19.86 11.77 13.34
C VAL A 237 18.79 10.95 12.63
N HIS A 238 18.30 9.86 13.24
CA HIS A 238 17.23 9.05 12.66
C HIS A 238 15.92 9.82 12.49
N TRP A 239 15.61 10.72 13.41
CA TRP A 239 14.41 11.56 13.37
C TRP A 239 14.40 12.55 12.20
N PHE A 240 15.53 13.19 11.90
CA PHE A 240 15.60 14.25 10.89
C PHE A 240 16.14 13.79 9.53
N GLN A 241 17.16 12.93 9.51
CA GLN A 241 17.84 12.51 8.29
C GLN A 241 17.23 11.26 7.66
N TYR A 242 16.67 10.38 8.49
CA TYR A 242 16.13 9.10 8.04
C TYR A 242 14.62 9.02 8.26
N GLY A 243 13.86 10.12 8.22
CA GLY A 243 12.39 10.05 8.14
C GLY A 243 11.62 9.41 9.30
N HIS A 244 12.25 9.06 10.43
CA HIS A 244 11.52 8.44 11.55
C HIS A 244 10.39 9.34 12.09
N ASN A 245 10.51 10.66 12.00
CA ASN A 245 9.46 11.57 12.45
C ASN A 245 8.09 11.31 11.77
N ALA A 246 8.10 11.15 10.46
CA ALA A 246 6.98 10.90 9.58
C ALA A 246 6.33 9.55 9.91
N GLU A 247 7.15 8.50 9.89
CA GLU A 247 6.72 7.15 10.24
C GLU A 247 6.15 7.07 11.66
N CYS A 248 6.83 7.69 12.63
CA CYS A 248 6.41 7.70 14.03
C CYS A 248 5.02 8.33 14.18
N ASN A 249 4.76 9.43 13.46
CA ASN A 249 3.49 10.14 13.52
C ASN A 249 2.37 9.39 12.79
N GLN A 250 2.65 8.77 11.65
CA GLN A 250 1.66 7.90 10.99
C GLN A 250 1.32 6.68 11.85
N LEU A 251 2.32 6.05 12.46
CA LEU A 251 2.10 4.92 13.36
C LEU A 251 1.27 5.31 14.60
N LYS A 252 1.45 6.53 15.13
CA LYS A 252 0.58 7.08 16.19
C LYS A 252 -0.87 7.18 15.74
N ILE A 253 -1.12 7.68 14.54
CA ILE A 253 -2.47 7.76 13.96
C ILE A 253 -3.06 6.34 13.84
N LEU A 254 -2.31 5.40 13.28
CA LEU A 254 -2.76 4.01 13.13
C LEU A 254 -3.04 3.32 14.47
N LYS A 255 -2.17 3.49 15.48
CA LYS A 255 -2.41 2.95 16.83
C LYS A 255 -3.63 3.56 17.50
N LYS A 256 -3.87 4.87 17.32
CA LYS A 256 -4.96 5.59 17.97
C LYS A 256 -6.30 5.43 17.26
N TYR A 257 -6.32 5.36 15.94
CA TYR A 257 -7.53 5.45 15.12
C TYR A 257 -7.79 4.24 14.23
N HIS A 258 -6.81 3.39 13.94
CA HIS A 258 -7.05 2.14 13.20
C HIS A 258 -7.15 0.95 14.16
N GLN A 259 -6.15 0.73 15.02
CA GLN A 259 -6.06 -0.44 15.89
C GLN A 259 -7.31 -0.71 16.77
N PRO A 260 -7.97 0.29 17.40
CA PRO A 260 -9.17 0.01 18.19
C PRO A 260 -10.41 -0.33 17.34
N TYR A 261 -10.46 0.15 16.09
CA TYR A 261 -11.64 0.00 15.21
C TYR A 261 -11.44 -1.01 14.08
N CYS A 262 -10.23 -1.59 13.92
CA CYS A 262 -9.89 -2.39 12.74
C CYS A 262 -10.79 -3.63 12.55
N LYS A 263 -11.29 -4.23 13.64
CA LYS A 263 -12.26 -5.33 13.58
C LYS A 263 -13.62 -4.87 13.06
N GLU A 264 -14.10 -3.72 13.50
CA GLU A 264 -15.38 -3.13 13.08
C GLU A 264 -15.31 -2.70 11.61
N ILE A 265 -14.25 -2.00 11.24
CA ILE A 265 -13.99 -1.56 9.85
C ILE A 265 -14.00 -2.76 8.90
N ARG A 266 -13.23 -3.80 9.21
CA ARG A 266 -13.16 -5.03 8.40
C ARG A 266 -14.53 -5.71 8.30
N LYS A 267 -15.25 -5.86 9.42
CA LYS A 267 -16.58 -6.48 9.42
C LYS A 267 -17.58 -5.70 8.55
N GLY A 268 -17.59 -4.37 8.63
CA GLY A 268 -18.43 -3.54 7.77
C GLY A 268 -18.10 -3.74 6.29
N CYS A 269 -16.82 -3.78 5.94
CA CYS A 269 -16.39 -4.03 4.56
C CYS A 269 -16.79 -5.43 4.06
N LEU A 270 -16.68 -6.47 4.88
CA LEU A 270 -17.07 -7.85 4.52
C LEU A 270 -18.59 -8.03 4.37
N ARG A 271 -19.39 -7.24 5.10
CA ARG A 271 -20.84 -7.17 4.89
C ARG A 271 -21.22 -6.42 3.62
N GLY A 272 -20.33 -5.53 3.15
CA GLY A 272 -20.61 -4.63 2.05
C GLY A 272 -21.30 -3.34 2.46
N ASP A 273 -21.15 -2.95 3.73
CA ASP A 273 -21.54 -1.63 4.17
C ASP A 273 -20.80 -0.58 3.32
N SER A 274 -21.52 0.47 2.91
CA SER A 274 -20.89 1.58 2.19
C SER A 274 -19.72 2.13 3.01
N PRO A 275 -18.53 2.35 2.42
CA PRO A 275 -17.39 2.84 3.19
C PRO A 275 -17.68 4.16 3.93
N HIS A 276 -18.58 4.99 3.40
CA HIS A 276 -19.00 6.26 3.99
C HIS A 276 -19.82 6.10 5.28
N THR A 277 -20.49 4.96 5.48
CA THR A 277 -21.28 4.71 6.69
C THR A 277 -20.45 4.11 7.84
N ILE A 278 -19.23 3.64 7.56
CA ILE A 278 -18.32 3.07 8.57
C ILE A 278 -17.61 4.22 9.30
N ILE A 279 -18.16 4.68 10.42
CA ILE A 279 -17.68 5.84 11.20
C ILE A 279 -16.19 5.74 11.55
N GLY A 280 -15.73 4.57 12.01
CA GLY A 280 -14.33 4.33 12.34
C GLY A 280 -13.38 4.52 11.14
N LEU A 281 -13.84 4.14 9.95
CA LEU A 281 -13.09 4.28 8.70
C LEU A 281 -12.99 5.76 8.29
N GLN A 282 -14.11 6.50 8.29
CA GLN A 282 -14.11 7.92 7.93
C GLN A 282 -13.21 8.74 8.86
N LYS A 283 -13.32 8.51 10.18
CA LYS A 283 -12.45 9.16 11.17
C LYS A 283 -10.97 8.89 10.91
N LEU A 284 -10.62 7.66 10.55
CA LEU A 284 -9.25 7.28 10.23
C LEU A 284 -8.77 7.96 8.94
N ARG A 285 -9.58 7.97 7.87
CA ARG A 285 -9.24 8.63 6.60
C ARG A 285 -8.95 10.11 6.80
N THR A 286 -9.80 10.83 7.53
CA THR A 286 -9.56 12.25 7.86
C THR A 286 -8.23 12.43 8.59
N LYS A 287 -7.91 11.55 9.56
CA LYS A 287 -6.66 11.65 10.32
C LYS A 287 -5.42 11.28 9.52
N LEU A 288 -5.53 10.37 8.55
CA LEU A 288 -4.46 10.04 7.61
C LEU A 288 -4.37 11.00 6.43
N GLY A 289 -5.33 11.92 6.27
CA GLY A 289 -5.40 12.81 5.12
C GLY A 289 -5.81 12.13 3.82
N LEU A 290 -6.51 10.99 3.88
CA LEU A 290 -7.01 10.24 2.71
C LEU A 290 -8.31 10.84 2.11
N SER A 291 -8.99 11.72 2.85
CA SER A 291 -10.24 12.37 2.43
C SER A 291 -10.10 13.89 2.30
N ARG A 292 -8.93 14.38 1.88
CA ARG A 292 -8.74 15.83 1.74
C ARG A 292 -9.56 16.36 0.57
N GLU A 293 -10.33 17.40 0.85
CA GLU A 293 -11.03 18.17 -0.18
C GLU A 293 -10.02 18.81 -1.16
N ARG A 294 -10.46 18.92 -2.41
CA ARG A 294 -9.66 19.23 -3.60
C ARG A 294 -8.92 20.57 -3.57
N ASP A 295 -9.32 21.50 -2.71
CA ASP A 295 -8.85 22.89 -2.69
C ASP A 295 -7.38 23.11 -2.29
N LEU A 296 -6.61 22.04 -2.09
CA LEU A 296 -5.16 22.13 -1.89
C LEU A 296 -4.35 22.00 -3.18
N SER A 297 -4.94 22.28 -4.35
CA SER A 297 -4.19 22.53 -5.59
C SER A 297 -3.04 23.54 -5.37
N ASP A 298 -3.20 24.44 -4.40
CA ASP A 298 -2.19 25.43 -3.99
C ASP A 298 -0.91 24.79 -3.42
N GLU A 299 -0.96 23.58 -2.85
CA GLU A 299 0.23 22.91 -2.30
C GLU A 299 1.19 22.45 -3.41
N TYR A 300 0.67 22.16 -4.62
CA TYR A 300 1.49 21.87 -5.79
C TYR A 300 1.77 23.12 -6.63
N LEU A 301 0.81 24.05 -6.72
CA LEU A 301 0.97 25.30 -7.49
C LEU A 301 1.96 26.27 -6.84
N GLY A 302 2.08 26.27 -5.50
CA GLY A 302 3.12 27.03 -4.79
C GLY A 302 4.55 26.60 -5.13
N TRP A 303 4.73 25.43 -5.73
CA TRP A 303 6.02 24.95 -6.22
C TRP A 303 6.39 25.57 -7.58
N GLU A 304 5.41 25.84 -8.45
CA GLU A 304 5.66 26.46 -9.76
C GLU A 304 6.04 27.95 -9.65
N GLY A 305 5.67 28.62 -8.55
CA GLY A 305 5.89 30.04 -8.32
C GLY A 305 7.32 30.47 -7.95
N HIS A 306 8.24 29.54 -7.68
CA HIS A 306 9.65 29.85 -7.38
C HIS A 306 10.61 29.66 -8.58
N ALA A 307 10.06 29.56 -9.80
CA ALA A 307 10.81 29.47 -11.05
C ALA A 307 11.48 30.79 -11.49
N GLY A 308 11.98 31.60 -10.55
CA GLY A 308 12.78 32.79 -10.84
C GLY A 308 14.19 32.48 -11.38
N ASN A 309 14.59 31.20 -11.42
CA ASN A 309 15.83 30.74 -12.01
C ASN A 309 15.57 29.42 -12.75
N GLN A 310 15.48 29.47 -14.08
CA GLN A 310 15.02 28.36 -14.95
C GLN A 310 15.91 27.10 -14.96
N ASN A 311 16.97 27.04 -14.16
CA ASN A 311 17.98 25.98 -14.23
C ASN A 311 17.98 24.97 -13.08
N THR A 312 17.12 25.11 -12.07
CA THR A 312 16.97 24.10 -11.00
C THR A 312 15.58 23.50 -11.02
N VAL A 313 15.39 22.49 -11.87
CA VAL A 313 14.29 21.54 -11.72
C VAL A 313 14.50 20.85 -10.38
N MET A 314 13.73 21.22 -9.35
CA MET A 314 13.75 20.47 -8.10
C MET A 314 13.28 19.05 -8.41
N THR A 315 14.20 18.10 -8.35
CA THR A 315 13.92 16.68 -8.47
C THR A 315 13.13 16.26 -7.24
N ILE A 316 11.83 16.01 -7.42
CA ILE A 316 11.00 15.38 -6.41
C ILE A 316 11.58 13.98 -6.17
N ASP A 317 12.10 13.72 -4.97
CA ASP A 317 12.45 12.36 -4.56
C ASP A 317 11.16 11.63 -4.22
N PRO A 318 10.75 10.61 -4.99
CA PRO A 318 9.50 9.93 -4.70
C PRO A 318 9.57 9.10 -3.40
N CYS A 319 10.77 8.87 -2.85
CA CYS A 319 10.94 8.29 -1.52
C CYS A 319 10.33 9.15 -0.42
N ASP A 320 10.29 10.48 -0.60
CA ASP A 320 9.66 11.40 0.35
C ASP A 320 8.15 11.14 0.49
N TYR A 321 7.54 10.44 -0.47
CA TYR A 321 6.11 10.15 -0.52
C TYR A 321 5.77 8.75 0.03
N LEU A 322 6.78 7.90 0.27
CA LEU A 322 6.59 6.58 0.88
C LEU A 322 6.14 6.68 2.32
N VAL A 323 6.68 7.69 3.00
CA VAL A 323 6.37 8.00 4.38
C VAL A 323 5.32 9.09 4.42
N ALA A 324 4.59 9.15 5.52
CA ALA A 324 3.73 10.28 5.79
C ALA A 324 4.52 11.60 5.80
N ARG A 325 3.80 12.70 5.68
CA ARG A 325 4.27 14.04 6.02
C ARG A 325 4.70 14.09 7.48
N LYS A 326 5.35 15.20 7.86
CA LYS A 326 5.69 15.49 9.27
C LYS A 326 4.50 15.35 10.23
N GLY A 327 3.27 15.59 9.78
CA GLY A 327 2.04 15.42 10.58
C GLY A 327 1.52 13.98 10.71
N GLY A 328 2.12 13.00 10.02
CA GLY A 328 1.62 11.62 9.96
C GLY A 328 0.55 11.38 8.88
N THR A 329 0.20 12.40 8.10
CA THR A 329 -0.74 12.30 6.96
C THR A 329 -0.03 11.83 5.70
N VAL A 330 -0.72 11.06 4.87
CA VAL A 330 -0.17 10.51 3.62
C VAL A 330 -0.16 11.57 2.53
N HIS A 331 0.78 11.47 1.60
CA HIS A 331 0.76 12.27 0.39
C HIS A 331 -0.28 11.71 -0.58
N LEU A 332 -1.30 12.50 -0.91
CA LEU A 332 -2.17 12.22 -2.04
C LEU A 332 -1.51 12.80 -3.28
N GLY A 333 -1.08 11.95 -4.20
CA GLY A 333 -0.62 12.41 -5.51
C GLY A 333 -1.75 13.05 -6.29
N SER A 334 -1.52 14.26 -6.79
CA SER A 334 -2.29 14.76 -7.93
C SER A 334 -1.45 14.47 -9.17
N ILE A 335 -2.03 13.72 -10.11
CA ILE A 335 -1.45 13.64 -11.45
C ILE A 335 -1.77 14.96 -12.13
N LEU A 336 -0.85 15.92 -12.08
CA LEU A 336 -0.87 17.03 -13.02
C LEU A 336 -0.56 16.44 -14.40
N LYS A 337 -1.60 16.03 -15.14
CA LYS A 337 -1.44 15.80 -16.58
C LYS A 337 -1.18 17.16 -17.22
N ALA A 338 0.08 17.43 -17.54
CA ALA A 338 0.45 18.51 -18.42
C ALA A 338 -0.17 18.26 -19.81
N LYS A 339 -1.11 19.13 -20.17
CA LYS A 339 -1.69 19.39 -21.51
C LYS A 339 -2.48 18.26 -22.19
N GLN A 340 -3.77 18.61 -22.37
CA GLN A 340 -4.75 18.15 -23.37
C GLN A 340 -5.41 16.76 -23.16
N HIS A 341 -6.66 16.85 -22.69
CA HIS A 341 -7.70 15.83 -22.58
C HIS A 341 -7.58 14.79 -21.44
N GLN A 342 -8.52 14.92 -20.50
CA GLN A 342 -8.82 14.05 -19.35
C GLN A 342 -7.73 13.93 -18.29
N SER A 343 -7.72 14.91 -17.39
CA SER A 343 -7.22 14.74 -16.03
C SER A 343 -8.01 13.61 -15.34
N VAL A 344 -7.38 12.47 -15.12
CA VAL A 344 -7.95 11.40 -14.28
C VAL A 344 -7.65 11.81 -12.84
N TYR A 345 -8.60 12.51 -12.22
CA TYR A 345 -8.49 12.87 -10.82
C TYR A 345 -8.78 11.65 -9.95
N ILE A 346 -7.85 11.35 -9.05
CA ILE A 346 -8.04 10.34 -8.01
C ILE A 346 -9.11 10.87 -7.04
N HIS A 347 -10.37 10.59 -7.33
CA HIS A 347 -11.45 10.69 -6.36
C HIS A 347 -11.33 9.49 -5.41
N ILE A 348 -10.46 9.61 -4.40
CA ILE A 348 -10.63 8.77 -3.21
C ILE A 348 -11.81 9.37 -2.45
N LEU A 349 -13.02 9.08 -2.95
CA LEU A 349 -14.29 9.08 -2.23
C LEU A 349 -14.49 10.24 -1.24
N VAL A 350 -14.87 11.41 -1.77
CA VAL A 350 -15.67 12.39 -1.01
C VAL A 350 -17.10 11.91 -1.00
#